data_AF-A0A970XQK7-F1
#
_entry.id   AF-A0A970XQK7-F1
#
_cell.length_a   1.000
_cell.length_b   1.000
_cell.length_c   1.000
_cell.angle_alpha   90.00
_cell.angle_beta   90.00
_cell.angle_gamma   90.00
#
_symmetry.space_group_name_H-M   'P 1'
#
loop_
_entity.id
_entity.type
_entity.pdbx_description
1 polymer ?
#
loop_
_entity_poly.entity_id
_entity_poly.type
_entity_poly.pdbx_seq_one_letter_code
_entity_poly.pdbx_strand_id
1 'polypeptide(L)'
;MSRTRLITSLYSGDNDRGYVLVWVIFYLLLFFIIAASFADSSFLEGLISINYHHSAQAFEMAEGGVLVGAEEIHTILDRDYSYTQEIPAEIILSKQEWILNESGKELSFLLENPKCVYADDKECHFQFASQGICPPAQKTLVAEVQVEFLDVYKIEADGTMIFDHRQFFKPARIVSLRYK
;
A
#
# COMPACT_ATOMS: atom_id res chain seq x y z
N MET A 1 46.95 78.73 39.86
CA MET A 1 46.69 77.34 40.33
C MET A 1 45.33 77.38 41.03
N SER A 2 44.27 76.66 40.66
CA SER A 2 44.19 75.25 40.27
C SER A 2 42.89 74.93 39.48
N ARG A 3 43.09 74.18 38.39
CA ARG A 3 42.28 73.19 37.65
C ARG A 3 40.74 73.09 37.79
N THR A 4 40.12 73.23 36.61
CA THR A 4 39.06 72.42 35.97
C THR A 4 38.91 70.97 36.48
N ARG A 5 37.67 70.49 36.61
CA ARG A 5 37.22 69.18 36.06
C ARG A 5 35.69 69.05 36.03
N LEU A 6 35.16 69.01 34.82
CA LEU A 6 34.01 68.20 34.43
C LEU A 6 34.17 66.77 34.97
N ILE A 7 33.14 66.23 35.63
CA ILE A 7 32.79 64.81 35.49
C ILE A 7 31.28 64.73 35.29
N THR A 8 30.93 64.54 34.03
CA THR A 8 29.72 63.92 33.53
C THR A 8 29.54 62.53 34.15
N SER A 9 28.29 62.14 34.28
CA SER A 9 27.79 60.77 34.12
C SER A 9 27.56 59.93 35.38
N LEU A 10 26.48 59.15 35.23
CA LEU A 10 26.15 57.89 35.90
C LEU A 10 25.43 58.01 37.25
N TYR A 11 24.25 58.64 37.21
CA TYR A 11 23.13 58.22 38.05
C TYR A 11 22.15 57.38 37.22
N SER A 12 22.63 56.25 36.72
CA SER A 12 21.81 55.13 36.23
C SER A 12 22.68 53.89 36.39
N GLY A 13 22.49 53.16 37.49
CA GLY A 13 23.37 52.04 37.81
C GLY A 13 22.81 50.98 38.75
N ASP A 14 21.53 51.04 39.15
CA ASP A 14 20.96 50.01 40.02
C ASP A 14 19.59 49.46 39.59
N ASN A 15 18.87 50.12 38.67
CA ASN A 15 17.56 49.64 38.19
C ASN A 15 17.61 48.79 36.91
N ASP A 16 18.71 48.82 36.15
CA ASP A 16 18.83 48.08 34.88
C ASP A 16 19.07 46.58 35.11
N ARG A 17 19.62 46.19 36.26
CA ARG A 17 19.86 44.77 36.61
C ARG A 17 18.57 43.96 36.77
N GLY A 18 17.50 44.58 37.26
CA GLY A 18 16.18 43.95 37.39
C GLY A 18 15.53 43.69 36.04
N TYR A 19 15.60 44.64 35.12
CA TYR A 19 15.06 44.49 33.76
C TYR A 19 15.81 43.42 32.96
N VAL A 20 17.14 43.36 33.05
CA VAL A 20 17.95 42.34 32.37
C VAL A 20 17.55 40.93 32.83
N LEU A 21 17.31 40.72 34.13
CA LEU A 21 16.87 39.42 34.64
C LEU A 21 15.49 39.02 34.09
N VAL A 22 14.54 39.95 34.03
CA VAL A 22 13.21 39.70 33.47
C VAL A 22 13.29 39.29 32.01
N TRP A 23 14.10 39.99 31.21
CA TRP A 23 14.32 39.62 29.81
C TRP A 23 15.00 38.25 29.67
N VAL A 24 15.99 37.94 30.49
CA VAL A 24 16.65 36.61 30.48
C VAL A 24 15.66 35.51 30.83
N ILE A 25 14.84 35.69 31.86
CA ILE A 25 13.80 34.72 32.23
C ILE A 25 12.79 34.57 31.09
N PHE A 26 12.37 35.67 30.47
CA PHE A 26 11.45 35.64 29.34
C PHE A 26 12.04 34.91 28.14
N TYR A 27 13.30 35.18 27.78
CA TYR A 27 13.99 34.48 26.68
C TYR A 27 14.21 33.00 26.98
N LEU A 28 14.53 32.63 28.22
CA LEU A 28 14.64 31.22 28.63
C LEU A 28 13.29 30.51 28.54
N LEU A 29 12.21 31.16 28.98
CA LEU A 29 10.85 30.61 28.89
C LEU A 29 10.41 30.48 27.42
N LEU A 30 10.70 31.47 26.58
CA LEU A 30 10.41 31.42 25.15
C LEU A 30 11.24 30.32 24.45
N PHE A 31 12.52 30.19 24.78
CA PHE A 31 13.37 29.11 24.27
C PHE A 31 12.86 27.74 24.72
N PHE A 32 12.42 27.61 25.97
CA PHE A 32 11.83 26.38 26.49
C PHE A 32 10.56 25.99 25.73
N ILE A 33 9.65 26.94 25.47
CA ILE A 33 8.42 26.69 24.70
C ILE A 33 8.75 26.23 23.28
N ILE A 34 9.72 26.89 22.63
CA ILE A 34 10.17 26.52 21.28
C ILE A 34 10.77 25.11 21.28
N ALA A 35 11.68 24.82 22.22
CA ALA A 35 12.33 23.51 22.32
C ALA A 35 11.32 22.39 22.60
N ALA A 36 10.34 22.62 23.48
CA ALA A 36 9.26 21.67 23.75
C ALA A 36 8.41 21.43 22.50
N SER A 37 8.04 22.49 21.77
CA SER A 37 7.25 22.38 20.54
C SER A 37 7.97 21.60 19.43
N PHE A 38 9.30 21.78 19.31
CA PHE A 38 10.12 21.01 18.36
C PHE A 38 10.23 19.53 18.76
N ALA A 39 10.38 19.24 20.05
CA ALA A 39 10.41 17.86 20.55
C ALA A 39 9.10 17.12 20.23
N ASP A 40 7.95 17.77 20.49
CA ASP A 40 6.63 17.20 20.18
C ASP A 40 6.44 16.97 18.68
N SER A 41 6.88 17.93 17.85
CA SER A 41 6.79 17.82 16.39
C SER A 41 7.65 16.68 15.84
N SER A 42 8.88 16.51 16.33
CA SER A 42 9.78 15.43 15.92
C SER A 42 9.25 14.05 16.32
N PHE A 43 8.66 13.95 17.52
CA PHE A 43 8.01 12.71 17.96
C PHE A 43 6.83 12.33 17.05
N LEU A 44 5.98 13.31 16.72
CA LEU A 44 4.82 13.10 15.86
C LEU A 44 5.23 12.74 14.43
N GLU A 45 6.27 13.38 13.88
CA GLU A 45 6.83 13.05 12.57
C GLU A 45 7.38 11.62 12.54
N GLY A 46 8.06 11.19 13.62
CA GLY A 46 8.53 9.81 13.77
C GLY A 46 7.38 8.79 13.75
N LEU A 47 6.29 9.05 14.46
CA LEU A 47 5.11 8.18 14.45
C LEU A 47 4.43 8.13 13.07
N ILE A 48 4.30 9.28 12.39
CA ILE A 48 3.75 9.34 11.04
C ILE A 48 4.61 8.52 10.06
N SER A 49 5.94 8.67 10.14
CA SER A 49 6.86 7.95 9.28
C SER A 49 6.76 6.43 9.46
N ILE A 50 6.64 5.96 10.70
CA ILE A 50 6.48 4.53 11.00
C ILE A 50 5.15 4.02 10.44
N ASN A 51 4.05 4.74 10.68
CA ASN A 51 2.74 4.36 10.19
C ASN A 51 2.67 4.36 8.65
N TYR A 52 3.30 5.34 8.00
CA TYR A 52 3.43 5.40 6.55
C TYR A 52 4.18 4.17 6.02
N HIS A 53 5.27 3.78 6.66
CA HIS A 53 6.05 2.62 6.24
C HIS A 53 5.27 1.31 6.37
N HIS A 54 4.55 1.09 7.48
CA HIS A 54 3.67 -0.07 7.64
C HIS A 54 2.54 -0.08 6.59
N SER A 55 1.95 1.08 6.32
CA SER A 55 0.91 1.24 5.30
C SER A 55 1.44 0.93 3.89
N ALA A 56 2.66 1.36 3.56
CA ALA A 56 3.30 1.07 2.28
C ALA A 56 3.60 -0.43 2.13
N GLN A 57 4.15 -1.07 3.16
CA GLN A 57 4.41 -2.50 3.14
C GLN A 57 3.13 -3.33 3.01
N ALA A 58 2.06 -2.96 3.73
CA ALA A 58 0.76 -3.63 3.59
C ALA A 58 0.19 -3.45 2.17
N PHE A 59 0.43 -2.31 1.53
CA PHE A 59 0.03 -2.09 0.15
C PHE A 59 0.82 -2.94 -0.85
N GLU A 60 2.15 -2.98 -0.72
CA GLU A 60 3.02 -3.81 -1.55
C GLU A 60 2.66 -5.30 -1.44
N MET A 61 2.29 -5.77 -0.24
CA MET A 61 1.80 -7.13 -0.03
C MET A 61 0.47 -7.40 -0.76
N ALA A 62 -0.44 -6.43 -0.76
CA ALA A 62 -1.70 -6.55 -1.50
C ALA A 62 -1.46 -6.58 -3.02
N GLU A 63 -0.53 -5.77 -3.53
CA GLU A 63 -0.14 -5.82 -4.96
C GLU A 63 0.51 -7.15 -5.32
N GLY A 64 1.40 -7.66 -4.47
CA GLY A 64 2.00 -8.99 -4.64
C GLY A 64 0.94 -10.09 -4.72
N GLY A 65 -0.09 -10.01 -3.87
CA GLY A 65 -1.23 -10.91 -3.94
C GLY A 65 -2.03 -10.78 -5.22
N VAL A 66 -2.26 -9.56 -5.74
CA VAL A 66 -2.91 -9.36 -7.04
C VAL A 66 -2.16 -10.06 -8.18
N LEU A 67 -0.83 -9.95 -8.20
CA LEU A 67 0.00 -10.61 -9.22
C LEU A 67 -0.09 -12.13 -9.11
N VAL A 68 0.00 -12.68 -7.89
CA VAL A 68 -0.16 -14.13 -7.66
C VAL A 68 -1.55 -14.60 -8.07
N GLY A 69 -2.59 -13.84 -7.73
CA GLY A 69 -3.98 -14.16 -8.08
C GLY A 69 -4.18 -14.23 -9.60
N ALA A 70 -3.61 -13.29 -10.36
CA ALA A 70 -3.68 -13.30 -11.82
C ALA A 70 -3.04 -14.55 -12.45
N GLU A 71 -1.89 -14.97 -11.94
CA GLU A 71 -1.20 -16.19 -12.40
C GLU A 71 -1.94 -17.47 -12.00
N GLU A 72 -2.49 -17.54 -10.79
CA GLU A 72 -3.28 -18.68 -10.32
C GLU A 72 -4.58 -18.84 -11.13
N ILE A 73 -5.27 -17.74 -11.45
CA ILE A 73 -6.45 -17.75 -12.33
C ILE A 73 -6.11 -18.41 -13.66
N HIS A 74 -5.06 -17.94 -14.33
CA HIS A 74 -4.64 -18.53 -15.60
C HIS A 74 -4.29 -20.01 -15.42
N THR A 75 -3.53 -20.36 -14.39
CA THR A 75 -3.05 -21.73 -14.17
C THR A 75 -4.22 -22.70 -13.94
N ILE A 76 -5.24 -22.28 -13.20
CA ILE A 76 -6.44 -23.09 -12.94
C ILE A 76 -7.29 -23.23 -14.21
N LEU A 77 -7.48 -22.15 -14.96
CA LEU A 77 -8.20 -22.20 -16.24
C LEU A 77 -7.53 -23.16 -17.23
N ASP A 78 -6.21 -23.05 -17.39
CA ASP A 78 -5.42 -23.88 -18.29
C ASP A 78 -5.40 -25.36 -17.88
N ARG A 79 -5.43 -25.65 -16.58
CA ARG A 79 -5.41 -27.02 -16.05
C ARG A 79 -6.78 -27.69 -16.06
N ASP A 80 -7.79 -26.98 -15.56
CA ASP A 80 -9.09 -27.58 -15.19
C ASP A 80 -10.19 -27.27 -16.20
N TYR A 81 -10.04 -26.23 -17.04
CA TYR A 81 -11.08 -25.72 -17.94
C TYR A 81 -10.69 -25.70 -19.43
N SER A 82 -9.51 -26.21 -19.80
CA SER A 82 -9.08 -26.27 -21.21
C SER A 82 -9.89 -27.23 -22.07
N TYR A 83 -10.64 -28.17 -21.49
CA TYR A 83 -11.45 -29.14 -22.25
C TYR A 83 -12.95 -28.98 -21.97
N THR A 84 -13.36 -27.86 -21.39
CA THR A 84 -14.76 -27.53 -21.11
C THR A 84 -15.10 -26.17 -21.71
N GLN A 85 -16.30 -26.05 -22.27
CA GLN A 85 -16.76 -24.78 -22.82
C GLN A 85 -17.24 -23.81 -21.72
N GLU A 86 -17.67 -24.35 -20.58
CA GLU A 86 -18.19 -23.56 -19.47
C GLU A 86 -17.07 -22.86 -18.70
N ILE A 87 -17.18 -21.53 -18.56
CA ILE A 87 -16.32 -20.73 -17.69
C ILE A 87 -16.84 -20.82 -16.25
N PRO A 88 -15.97 -21.06 -15.25
CA PRO A 88 -16.41 -21.17 -13.86
C PRO A 88 -16.91 -19.84 -13.32
N ALA A 89 -18.03 -19.87 -12.59
CA ALA A 89 -18.53 -18.70 -11.87
C ALA A 89 -17.59 -18.25 -10.74
N GLU A 90 -16.86 -19.17 -10.13
CA GLU A 90 -15.87 -18.90 -9.09
C GLU A 90 -14.70 -19.89 -9.21
N ILE A 91 -13.49 -19.37 -9.10
CA ILE A 91 -12.24 -20.14 -9.09
C ILE A 91 -11.86 -20.39 -7.63
N ILE A 92 -11.78 -21.67 -7.25
CA ILE A 92 -11.36 -22.05 -5.90
C ILE A 92 -9.84 -22.13 -5.84
N LEU A 93 -9.23 -21.20 -5.11
CA LEU A 93 -7.78 -21.20 -4.92
C LEU A 93 -7.36 -22.34 -3.96
N SER A 94 -6.26 -23.02 -4.29
CA SER A 94 -5.70 -24.08 -3.44
C SER A 94 -5.07 -23.55 -2.15
N LYS A 95 -4.62 -22.30 -2.19
CA LYS A 95 -4.01 -21.55 -1.09
C LYS A 95 -4.58 -20.14 -1.12
N GLN A 96 -4.93 -19.61 0.05
CA GLN A 96 -5.51 -18.27 0.19
C GLN A 96 -4.66 -17.35 1.04
N GLU A 97 -3.67 -17.86 1.77
CA GLU A 97 -2.81 -17.07 2.65
C GLU A 97 -1.34 -17.34 2.35
N TRP A 98 -0.56 -16.27 2.19
CA TRP A 98 0.88 -16.33 2.04
C TRP A 98 1.52 -15.50 3.13
N ILE A 99 2.38 -16.15 3.92
CA ILE A 99 3.12 -15.53 4.99
C ILE A 99 4.57 -15.41 4.55
N LEU A 100 5.07 -14.18 4.56
CA LEU A 100 6.45 -13.79 4.29
C LEU A 100 7.05 -13.34 5.61
N ASN A 101 8.03 -14.11 6.10
CA ASN A 101 8.78 -13.72 7.28
C ASN A 101 10.06 -13.05 6.83
N GLU A 102 10.03 -11.73 6.72
CA GLU A 102 11.22 -10.92 6.41
C GLU A 102 11.69 -10.19 7.66
N SER A 103 12.95 -10.43 8.03
CA SER A 103 13.63 -9.69 9.11
C SER A 103 12.87 -9.68 10.46
N GLY A 104 12.15 -10.75 10.79
CA GLY A 104 11.40 -10.88 12.04
C GLY A 104 10.09 -10.10 12.08
N LYS A 105 9.62 -9.59 10.93
CA LYS A 105 8.28 -9.04 10.76
C LYS A 105 7.43 -10.01 9.96
N GLU A 106 6.25 -10.33 10.49
CA GLU A 106 5.26 -11.13 9.78
C GLU A 106 4.54 -10.22 8.78
N LEU A 107 4.87 -10.39 7.51
CA LEU A 107 4.16 -9.82 6.38
C LEU A 107 3.30 -10.91 5.79
N SER A 108 2.06 -10.62 5.43
CA SER A 108 1.23 -11.61 4.75
C SER A 108 0.29 -10.97 3.76
N PHE A 109 -0.23 -11.78 2.86
CA PHE A 109 -1.40 -11.40 2.10
C PHE A 109 -2.41 -12.54 2.03
N LEU A 110 -3.68 -12.14 2.01
CA LEU A 110 -4.83 -13.00 1.84
C LEU A 110 -5.43 -12.75 0.46
N LEU A 111 -5.80 -13.82 -0.24
CA LEU A 111 -6.50 -13.76 -1.52
C LEU A 111 -7.89 -14.37 -1.37
N GLU A 112 -8.90 -13.61 -1.76
CA GLU A 112 -10.24 -14.14 -1.95
C GLU A 112 -10.31 -14.95 -3.25
N ASN A 113 -11.25 -15.90 -3.31
CA ASN A 113 -11.51 -16.66 -4.52
C ASN A 113 -11.98 -15.73 -5.66
N PRO A 114 -11.37 -15.82 -6.85
CA PRO A 114 -11.80 -15.04 -8.01
C PRO A 114 -13.19 -15.41 -8.51
N LYS A 115 -14.03 -14.41 -8.69
CA LYS A 115 -15.41 -14.56 -9.19
C LYS A 115 -15.51 -14.03 -10.60
N CYS A 116 -16.13 -14.80 -11.49
CA CYS A 116 -16.39 -14.35 -12.84
C CYS A 116 -17.42 -13.21 -12.81
N VAL A 117 -17.04 -12.06 -13.36
CA VAL A 117 -17.91 -10.88 -13.48
C VAL A 117 -18.41 -10.68 -14.91
N TYR A 118 -17.68 -11.22 -15.88
CA TYR A 118 -18.01 -11.17 -17.30
C TYR A 118 -17.34 -12.32 -18.02
N ALA A 119 -18.02 -12.92 -18.98
CA ALA A 119 -17.47 -13.91 -19.89
C ALA A 119 -18.22 -13.85 -21.22
N ASP A 120 -17.49 -13.92 -22.32
CA ASP A 120 -18.02 -14.06 -23.67
C ASP A 120 -17.29 -15.20 -24.42
N ASP A 121 -17.35 -15.22 -25.74
CA ASP A 121 -16.75 -16.28 -26.57
C ASP A 121 -15.22 -16.13 -26.78
N LYS A 122 -14.60 -15.08 -26.24
CA LYS A 122 -13.18 -14.72 -26.49
C LYS A 122 -12.42 -14.36 -25.22
N GLU A 123 -13.11 -13.86 -24.22
CA GLU A 123 -12.51 -13.39 -22.98
C GLU A 123 -13.39 -13.65 -21.77
N CYS A 124 -12.73 -13.73 -20.61
CA CYS A 124 -13.39 -13.84 -19.32
C CYS A 124 -12.70 -12.94 -18.30
N HIS A 125 -13.50 -12.32 -17.44
CA HIS A 125 -13.05 -11.38 -16.44
C HIS A 125 -13.35 -11.95 -15.06
N PHE A 126 -12.34 -11.95 -14.21
CA PHE A 126 -12.43 -12.38 -12.83
C PHE A 126 -12.10 -11.24 -11.90
N GLN A 127 -12.91 -11.08 -10.85
CA GLN A 127 -12.70 -10.11 -9.80
C GLN A 127 -12.38 -10.82 -8.48
N PHE A 128 -11.37 -10.34 -7.78
CA PHE A 128 -11.01 -10.80 -6.44
C PHE A 128 -10.42 -9.67 -5.61
N ALA A 129 -10.41 -9.85 -4.29
CA ALA A 129 -9.69 -8.98 -3.39
C ALA A 129 -8.39 -9.63 -2.92
N SER A 130 -7.33 -8.84 -2.83
CA SER A 130 -6.11 -9.17 -2.10
C SER A 130 -5.97 -8.23 -0.91
N GLN A 131 -5.79 -8.80 0.28
CA GLN A 131 -5.55 -8.06 1.51
C GLN A 131 -4.11 -8.26 1.95
N GLY A 132 -3.28 -7.23 1.86
CA GLY A 132 -1.94 -7.21 2.41
C GLY A 132 -1.93 -6.75 3.87
N ILE A 133 -1.10 -7.41 4.67
CA ILE A 133 -1.04 -7.27 6.12
C ILE A 133 0.42 -7.02 6.51
N CYS A 134 0.67 -5.87 7.15
CA CYS A 134 1.91 -5.55 7.81
C CYS A 134 1.55 -4.94 9.17
N PRO A 135 1.48 -5.72 10.25
CA PRO A 135 0.95 -5.26 11.53
C PRO A 135 1.63 -3.95 11.99
N PRO A 136 0.87 -2.92 12.40
CA PRO A 136 -0.59 -2.91 12.60
C PRO A 136 -1.44 -2.54 11.35
N ALA A 137 -0.81 -2.25 10.21
CA ALA A 137 -1.48 -1.81 8.99
C ALA A 137 -2.04 -2.97 8.16
N GLN A 138 -3.17 -2.72 7.50
CA GLN A 138 -3.80 -3.63 6.55
C GLN A 138 -4.29 -2.81 5.35
N LYS A 139 -4.15 -3.36 4.15
CA LYS A 139 -4.61 -2.74 2.90
C LYS A 139 -5.29 -3.77 2.02
N THR A 140 -6.39 -3.39 1.40
CA THR A 140 -7.14 -4.28 0.51
C THR A 140 -7.23 -3.65 -0.88
N LEU A 141 -6.87 -4.45 -1.88
CA LEU A 141 -7.00 -4.12 -3.29
C LEU A 141 -7.98 -5.06 -3.94
N VAL A 142 -8.88 -4.50 -4.74
CA VAL A 142 -9.79 -5.26 -5.59
C VAL A 142 -9.24 -5.19 -7.01
N ALA A 143 -8.90 -6.36 -7.55
CA ALA A 143 -8.39 -6.51 -8.90
C ALA A 143 -9.46 -7.12 -9.80
N GLU A 144 -9.49 -6.65 -11.04
CA GLU A 144 -10.20 -7.29 -12.14
C GLU A 144 -9.17 -7.75 -13.17
N VAL A 145 -9.23 -9.02 -13.52
CA VAL A 145 -8.27 -9.70 -14.38
C VAL A 145 -9.01 -10.27 -15.58
N GLN A 146 -8.58 -9.88 -16.77
CA GLN A 146 -9.04 -10.37 -18.06
C GLN A 146 -8.14 -11.52 -18.53
N VAL A 147 -8.76 -12.60 -18.99
CA VAL A 147 -8.09 -13.73 -19.62
C VAL A 147 -8.71 -13.94 -21.00
N GLU A 148 -7.90 -13.76 -22.03
CA GLU A 148 -8.28 -14.05 -23.41
C GLU A 148 -8.10 -15.55 -23.70
N PHE A 149 -8.95 -16.11 -24.54
CA PHE A 149 -8.86 -17.51 -24.96
C PHE A 149 -9.36 -17.73 -26.39
N LEU A 150 -9.02 -18.90 -26.94
CA LEU A 150 -9.46 -19.36 -28.25
C LEU A 150 -10.04 -20.76 -28.16
N ASP A 151 -11.28 -20.92 -28.62
CA ASP A 151 -11.92 -22.23 -28.75
C ASP A 151 -11.50 -22.91 -30.06
N VAL A 152 -10.95 -24.11 -29.94
CA VAL A 152 -10.50 -24.95 -31.05
C VAL A 152 -11.54 -26.02 -31.31
N TYR A 153 -11.96 -26.12 -32.57
CA TYR A 153 -12.95 -27.08 -33.02
C TYR A 153 -12.33 -28.09 -33.98
N LYS A 154 -12.74 -29.35 -33.86
CA LYS A 154 -12.48 -30.40 -34.83
C LYS A 154 -13.68 -30.53 -35.77
N ILE A 155 -13.39 -30.85 -37.04
CA ILE A 155 -14.41 -31.11 -38.05
C ILE A 155 -14.53 -32.63 -38.20
N GLU A 156 -15.72 -33.16 -37.93
CA GLU A 156 -16.02 -34.58 -38.15
C GLU A 156 -16.28 -34.89 -39.63
N ALA A 157 -16.34 -36.18 -39.98
CA ALA A 157 -16.49 -36.65 -41.36
C ALA A 157 -17.82 -36.21 -42.04
N ASP A 158 -18.81 -35.82 -41.24
CA ASP A 158 -20.10 -35.28 -41.67
C ASP A 158 -20.08 -33.75 -41.86
N GLY A 159 -18.97 -33.08 -41.53
CA GLY A 159 -18.81 -31.62 -41.58
C GLY A 159 -19.25 -30.90 -40.30
N THR A 160 -19.66 -31.62 -39.25
CA THR A 160 -20.04 -31.02 -37.97
C THR A 160 -18.81 -30.51 -37.22
N MET A 161 -18.90 -29.32 -36.63
CA MET A 161 -17.86 -28.77 -35.76
C MET A 161 -18.11 -29.21 -34.32
N ILE A 162 -17.14 -29.88 -33.72
CA ILE A 162 -17.18 -30.31 -32.32
C ILE A 162 -16.06 -29.60 -31.58
N PHE A 163 -16.39 -29.04 -30.41
CA PHE A 163 -15.39 -28.43 -29.54
C PHE A 163 -14.36 -29.48 -29.12
N ASP A 164 -13.09 -29.14 -29.30
CA ASP A 164 -11.98 -30.00 -28.92
C ASP A 164 -11.35 -29.53 -27.62
N HIS A 165 -10.83 -28.30 -27.61
CA HIS A 165 -10.21 -27.69 -26.46
C HIS A 165 -10.21 -26.16 -26.58
N ARG A 166 -9.93 -25.50 -25.47
CA ARG A 166 -9.76 -24.06 -25.32
C ARG A 166 -8.30 -23.78 -24.98
N GLN A 167 -7.72 -22.78 -25.63
CA GLN A 167 -6.37 -22.31 -25.35
C GLN A 167 -6.45 -20.92 -24.68
N PHE A 168 -5.96 -20.82 -23.44
CA PHE A 168 -5.87 -19.55 -22.73
C PHE A 168 -4.55 -18.84 -23.04
N PHE A 169 -4.59 -17.51 -23.21
CA PHE A 169 -3.41 -16.70 -23.50
C PHE A 169 -2.74 -16.17 -22.22
N LYS A 170 -1.41 -16.32 -22.14
CA LYS A 170 -0.57 -15.80 -21.04
C LYS A 170 0.05 -14.44 -21.37
N PRO A 171 0.28 -13.58 -20.36
CA PRO A 171 -0.26 -13.64 -19.00
C PRO A 171 -1.69 -13.09 -18.92
N ALA A 172 -2.41 -13.42 -17.86
CA ALA A 172 -3.68 -12.77 -17.56
C ALA A 172 -3.46 -11.26 -17.34
N ARG A 173 -4.34 -10.43 -17.90
CA ARG A 173 -4.19 -8.97 -17.89
C ARG A 173 -4.98 -8.36 -16.75
N ILE A 174 -4.33 -7.62 -15.86
CA ILE A 174 -5.02 -6.79 -14.86
C ILE A 174 -5.62 -5.58 -15.57
N VAL A 175 -6.94 -5.48 -15.61
CA VAL A 175 -7.68 -4.41 -16.31
C VAL A 175 -8.14 -3.29 -15.37
N SER A 176 -8.32 -3.61 -14.08
CA SER A 176 -8.67 -2.62 -13.07
C SER A 176 -8.06 -2.99 -11.73
N LEU A 177 -7.59 -1.98 -11.00
CA LEU A 177 -7.12 -2.08 -9.62
C LEU A 177 -7.81 -0.96 -8.82
N ARG A 178 -8.52 -1.32 -7.75
CA ARG A 178 -9.25 -0.36 -6.90
C ARG A 178 -8.92 -0.56 -5.44
N TYR A 179 -8.82 0.54 -4.72
CA TYR A 179 -8.74 0.51 -3.26
C TYR A 179 -10.13 0.28 -2.66
N LYS A 180 -10.17 -0.53 -1.60
CA LYS A 180 -11.36 -0.75 -0.79
C LYS A 180 -11.30 0.10 0.49
#